data_AF-A6G4L7-F1
#
_entry.id   AF-A6G4L7-F1
#
_cell.length_a   1.000
_cell.length_b   1.000
_cell.length_c   1.000
_cell.angle_alpha   90.00
_cell.angle_beta   90.00
_cell.angle_gamma   90.00
#
_symmetry.space_group_name_H-M   'P 1'
#
loop_
_entity.id
_entity.type
_entity.pdbx_description
1 polymer ?
#
loop_
_entity_poly.entity_id
_entity_poly.type
_entity_poly.pdbx_seq_one_letter_code
_entity_poly.pdbx_strand_id
1 'polypeptide(L)'
;MLRDQLGYDGLVLSDDIEMRAVADHFSVEARSVGALRAGVDVVLACSAADLREECLAKLERAPDGVVEDALRRLIAFKERFAAPKVVALTEPGPPFASHRALASALREGQELEGVAGPSFDPTERA
;
A
#
# COMPACT_ATOMS: atom_id res chain seq x y z
N MET A 1 -7.47 -16.99 2.34
CA MET A 1 -7.15 -16.70 3.77
C MET A 1 -7.47 -15.26 4.14
N LEU A 2 -6.78 -14.24 3.60
CA LEU A 2 -7.00 -12.84 3.99
C LEU A 2 -8.45 -12.39 3.75
N ARG A 3 -9.01 -12.73 2.59
CA ARG A 3 -10.43 -12.46 2.29
C ARG A 3 -11.36 -13.39 3.06
N ASP A 4 -11.18 -14.71 2.90
CA ASP A 4 -12.19 -15.68 3.35
C ASP A 4 -12.17 -15.93 4.87
N GLN A 5 -10.98 -16.04 5.47
CA GLN A 5 -10.82 -16.39 6.89
C GLN A 5 -10.74 -15.15 7.78
N LEU A 6 -10.01 -14.13 7.33
CA LEU A 6 -9.84 -12.90 8.11
C LEU A 6 -10.92 -11.85 7.80
N GLY A 7 -11.73 -12.04 6.75
CA GLY A 7 -12.81 -11.14 6.38
C GLY A 7 -12.33 -9.77 5.92
N TYR A 8 -11.07 -9.64 5.50
CA TYR A 8 -10.55 -8.35 5.05
C TYR A 8 -11.16 -7.99 3.70
N ASP A 9 -11.80 -6.83 3.60
CA ASP A 9 -12.44 -6.33 2.37
C ASP A 9 -11.82 -5.01 1.85
N GLY A 10 -10.70 -4.59 2.44
CA GLY A 10 -9.94 -3.40 1.99
C GLY A 10 -9.08 -3.67 0.75
N LEU A 11 -8.15 -2.78 0.45
CA LEU A 11 -7.22 -2.94 -0.67
C LEU A 11 -6.06 -3.87 -0.29
N VAL A 12 -5.70 -4.81 -1.17
CA VAL A 12 -4.50 -5.65 -1.05
C VAL A 12 -3.49 -5.22 -2.09
N LEU A 13 -2.30 -4.83 -1.63
CA LEU A 13 -1.19 -4.47 -2.48
C LEU A 13 -0.17 -5.61 -2.46
N SER A 14 0.47 -5.89 -3.59
CA SER A 14 1.69 -6.69 -3.58
C SER A 14 2.83 -5.90 -2.93
N ASP A 15 3.88 -6.61 -2.52
CA ASP A 15 5.20 -6.00 -2.42
C ASP A 15 5.78 -5.76 -3.84
N ASP A 16 6.97 -5.17 -3.93
CA ASP A 16 7.65 -4.94 -5.21
C ASP A 16 7.91 -6.25 -5.95
N ILE A 17 7.28 -6.41 -7.13
CA ILE A 17 7.44 -7.63 -7.95
C ILE A 17 8.82 -7.72 -8.60
N GLU A 18 9.65 -6.69 -8.52
CA GLU A 18 11.03 -6.66 -8.99
C GLU A 18 12.01 -7.35 -8.04
N MET A 19 11.59 -7.60 -6.79
CA MET A 19 12.42 -8.28 -5.82
C MET A 19 12.85 -9.65 -6.35
N ARG A 20 14.15 -9.96 -6.24
CA ARG A 20 14.77 -11.19 -6.78
C ARG A 20 14.07 -12.47 -6.31
N ALA A 21 13.58 -12.49 -5.08
CA ALA A 21 12.83 -13.62 -4.51
C ALA A 21 11.57 -13.98 -5.32
N VAL A 22 11.04 -13.06 -6.12
CA VAL A 22 9.92 -13.29 -7.02
C VAL A 22 10.39 -13.28 -8.48
N ALA A 23 11.22 -12.30 -8.86
CA ALA A 23 11.65 -12.11 -10.24
C ALA A 23 12.46 -13.29 -10.81
N ASP A 24 13.28 -13.96 -9.99
CA ASP A 24 14.11 -15.09 -10.42
C ASP A 24 13.29 -16.37 -10.65
N HIS A 25 12.03 -16.41 -10.18
CA HIS A 25 11.19 -17.62 -10.16
C HIS A 25 9.94 -17.54 -11.03
N PHE A 26 9.46 -16.33 -11.35
CA PHE A 26 8.18 -16.13 -12.01
C PHE A 26 8.26 -15.17 -13.19
N SER A 27 7.57 -15.51 -14.28
CA SER A 27 7.41 -14.61 -15.42
C SER A 27 6.68 -13.33 -15.03
N VAL A 28 6.82 -12.27 -15.83
CA VAL A 28 6.12 -11.00 -15.61
C VAL A 28 4.59 -11.19 -15.58
N GLU A 29 4.08 -12.14 -16.36
CA GLU A 29 2.65 -12.48 -16.36
C GLU A 29 2.18 -13.15 -15.08
N ALA A 30 2.98 -14.09 -14.55
CA ALA A 30 2.69 -14.71 -13.28
C ALA A 30 2.74 -13.69 -12.14
N ARG A 31 3.68 -12.74 -12.20
CA ARG A 31 3.83 -11.67 -11.21
C ARG A 31 2.78 -10.56 -11.30
N SER A 32 2.18 -10.33 -12.47
CA SER A 32 1.13 -9.32 -12.68
C SER A 32 -0.26 -9.96 -12.70
N VAL A 33 -0.69 -10.55 -13.82
CA VAL A 33 -2.01 -11.19 -13.99
C VAL A 33 -2.23 -12.29 -12.95
N GLY A 34 -1.19 -13.07 -12.65
CA GLY A 34 -1.26 -14.10 -11.61
C GLY A 34 -1.51 -13.53 -10.20
N ALA A 35 -0.94 -12.36 -9.88
CA ALA A 35 -1.20 -11.70 -8.60
C ALA A 35 -2.67 -11.25 -8.48
N LEU A 36 -3.26 -10.70 -9.55
CA LEU A 36 -4.68 -10.35 -9.55
C LEU A 36 -5.57 -11.60 -9.36
N ARG A 37 -5.24 -12.71 -10.03
CA ARG A 37 -5.95 -13.99 -9.84
C ARG A 37 -5.83 -14.52 -8.40
N ALA A 38 -4.74 -14.21 -7.70
CA ALA A 38 -4.56 -14.56 -6.29
C ALA A 38 -5.31 -13.63 -5.32
N GLY A 39 -5.98 -12.59 -5.83
CA GLY A 39 -6.77 -11.64 -5.03
C GLY A 39 -6.01 -10.40 -4.58
N VAL A 40 -4.85 -10.11 -5.20
CA VAL A 40 -4.17 -8.81 -5.08
C VAL A 40 -4.91 -7.77 -5.93
N ASP A 41 -5.09 -6.57 -5.41
CA ASP A 41 -5.80 -5.50 -6.12
C ASP A 41 -4.85 -4.50 -6.80
N VAL A 42 -3.65 -4.31 -6.26
CA VAL A 42 -2.62 -3.41 -6.83
C VAL A 42 -1.27 -4.12 -6.87
N VAL A 43 -0.66 -4.16 -8.05
CA VAL A 43 0.68 -4.72 -8.27
C VAL A 43 1.70 -3.58 -8.25
N LEU A 44 2.71 -3.69 -7.38
CA LEU A 44 3.80 -2.73 -7.27
C LEU A 44 4.97 -3.16 -8.15
N ALA A 45 5.30 -2.34 -9.16
CA ALA A 45 6.53 -2.39 -9.95
C ALA A 45 7.16 -0.99 -9.89
N CYS A 46 8.16 -0.82 -9.05
CA CYS A 46 8.58 0.48 -8.52
C CYS A 46 9.78 1.11 -9.24
N SER A 47 10.71 0.31 -9.76
CA SER A 47 12.03 0.77 -10.18
C SER A 47 12.23 0.71 -11.70
N ALA A 48 11.75 -0.34 -12.37
CA ALA A 48 11.97 -0.54 -13.81
C ALA A 48 10.76 -0.10 -14.65
N ALA A 49 10.97 0.91 -15.50
CA ALA A 49 9.94 1.42 -16.42
C ALA A 49 9.49 0.37 -17.44
N ASP A 50 10.44 -0.34 -18.05
CA ASP A 50 10.16 -1.37 -19.05
C ASP A 50 9.29 -2.50 -18.47
N LEU A 51 9.54 -2.90 -17.21
CA LEU A 51 8.73 -3.90 -16.53
C LEU A 51 7.31 -3.41 -16.29
N ARG A 52 7.14 -2.14 -15.87
CA ARG A 52 5.82 -1.54 -15.71
C ARG A 52 5.03 -1.55 -17.02
N GLU A 53 5.68 -1.22 -18.13
CA GLU A 53 5.06 -1.25 -19.46
C GLU A 53 4.68 -2.68 -19.86
N GLU A 54 5.54 -3.67 -19.63
CA GLU A 54 5.22 -5.07 -19.90
C GLU A 54 4.06 -5.57 -19.03
N CYS A 55 4.03 -5.20 -17.75
CA CYS A 55 2.92 -5.53 -16.84
C CYS A 55 1.61 -4.93 -17.36
N LEU A 56 1.61 -3.65 -17.73
CA LEU A 56 0.43 -2.98 -18.26
C LEU A 56 -0.06 -3.68 -19.53
N ALA A 57 0.85 -3.97 -20.47
CA ALA A 57 0.53 -4.64 -21.71
C ALA A 57 -0.05 -6.05 -21.50
N LYS A 58 0.34 -6.76 -20.43
CA LYS A 58 -0.22 -8.05 -20.05
C LYS A 58 -1.60 -7.91 -19.39
N LEU A 59 -1.78 -6.90 -18.54
CA LEU A 59 -3.07 -6.61 -17.90
C LEU A 59 -4.13 -6.16 -18.91
N GLU A 60 -3.76 -5.36 -19.92
CA GLU A 60 -4.65 -4.95 -21.02
C GLU A 60 -5.16 -6.12 -21.86
N ARG A 61 -4.44 -7.24 -21.88
CA ARG A 61 -4.82 -8.47 -22.58
C ARG A 61 -5.50 -9.50 -21.68
N ALA A 62 -5.55 -9.25 -20.37
CA ALA A 62 -6.19 -10.16 -19.43
C ALA A 62 -7.71 -10.13 -19.62
N PRO A 63 -8.43 -11.23 -19.34
CA PRO A 63 -9.88 -11.21 -19.30
C PRO A 63 -10.40 -10.19 -18.29
N ASP A 64 -11.45 -9.44 -18.63
CA ASP A 64 -12.02 -8.38 -17.80
C ASP A 64 -12.28 -8.83 -16.36
N GLY A 65 -12.83 -10.03 -16.17
CA GLY A 65 -13.13 -10.61 -14.85
C GLY A 65 -11.90 -10.79 -13.93
N VAL A 66 -10.68 -10.80 -14.48
CA VAL A 66 -9.44 -10.81 -13.66
C VAL A 66 -9.18 -9.44 -13.04
N VAL A 67 -9.60 -8.36 -13.71
CA VAL A 67 -9.26 -6.97 -13.35
C VAL A 67 -10.43 -6.28 -12.64
N GLU A 68 -11.67 -6.64 -12.96
CA GLU A 68 -12.90 -6.02 -12.43
C GLU A 68 -12.97 -6.00 -10.89
N ASP A 69 -12.63 -7.12 -10.25
CA ASP A 69 -12.66 -7.25 -8.79
C ASP A 69 -11.70 -6.26 -8.11
N ALA A 70 -10.46 -6.20 -8.62
CA ALA A 70 -9.43 -5.29 -8.14
C ALA A 70 -9.84 -3.83 -8.35
N LEU A 71 -10.36 -3.50 -9.53
CA LEU A 71 -10.83 -2.16 -9.85
C LEU A 71 -11.99 -1.72 -8.95
N ARG A 72 -12.95 -2.60 -8.69
CA ARG A 72 -14.08 -2.30 -7.80
C ARG A 72 -13.60 -1.88 -6.41
N ARG A 73 -12.66 -2.63 -5.82
CA ARG A 73 -12.10 -2.32 -4.50
C ARG A 73 -11.24 -1.06 -4.53
N LEU A 74 -10.48 -0.86 -5.59
CA LEU A 74 -9.68 0.36 -5.79
C LEU A 74 -10.57 1.61 -5.87
N ILE A 75 -11.68 1.54 -6.59
CA ILE A 75 -12.67 2.63 -6.68
C ILE A 75 -13.27 2.91 -5.31
N ALA A 76 -13.79 1.89 -4.62
CA ALA A 76 -14.35 2.05 -3.28
C ALA A 76 -13.34 2.65 -2.28
N PHE A 77 -12.07 2.25 -2.37
CA PHE A 77 -11.00 2.83 -1.57
C PHE A 77 -10.79 4.32 -1.89
N LYS A 78 -10.72 4.68 -3.17
CA LYS A 78 -10.58 6.09 -3.60
C LYS A 78 -11.78 6.93 -3.19
N GLU A 79 -13.00 6.44 -3.33
CA GLU A 79 -14.20 7.15 -2.88
C GLU A 79 -14.19 7.43 -1.38
N ARG A 80 -13.68 6.48 -0.58
CA ARG A 80 -13.59 6.63 0.87
C ARG A 80 -12.47 7.58 1.32
N PHE A 81 -11.33 7.59 0.64
CA PHE A 81 -10.10 8.21 1.16
C PHE A 81 -9.46 9.27 0.25
N ALA A 82 -9.75 9.31 -1.05
CA ALA A 82 -9.05 10.21 -1.99
C ALA A 82 -9.58 11.65 -1.95
N ALA A 83 -10.66 11.94 -1.23
CA ALA A 83 -11.11 13.31 -1.00
C ALA A 83 -10.02 14.08 -0.23
N PRO A 84 -9.45 15.15 -0.80
CA PRO A 84 -8.39 15.89 -0.12
C PRO A 84 -8.97 16.58 1.12
N LYS A 85 -8.69 16.02 2.29
CA LYS A 85 -8.75 16.78 3.53
C LYS A 85 -7.51 17.65 3.56
N VAL A 86 -7.60 18.85 3.01
CA VAL A 86 -6.56 19.86 3.19
C VAL A 86 -6.59 20.27 4.66
N VAL A 87 -5.78 19.60 5.48
CA VAL A 87 -5.58 19.98 6.87
C VAL A 87 -4.67 21.19 6.87
N ALA A 88 -5.13 22.30 7.47
CA ALA A 88 -4.30 23.48 7.64
C ALA A 88 -3.06 23.10 8.46
N LEU A 89 -1.89 23.52 7.97
CA LEU A 89 -0.65 23.29 8.69
C LEU A 89 -0.66 24.07 10.00
N THR A 90 -0.28 23.41 11.09
CA THR A 90 -0.16 24.03 12.42
C THR A 90 1.15 24.79 12.59
N GLU A 91 2.14 24.53 11.72
CA GLU A 91 3.43 25.22 11.67
C GLU A 91 3.99 25.22 10.22
N PRO A 92 4.97 26.09 9.89
CA PRO A 92 5.62 26.09 8.58
C PRO A 92 6.44 24.81 8.31
N GLY A 93 6.40 24.31 7.08
CA GLY A 93 7.16 23.14 6.62
C GLY A 93 6.61 22.60 5.28
N PRO A 94 7.12 21.45 4.78
CA PRO A 94 8.23 20.65 5.31
C PRO A 94 9.63 21.25 5.04
N PRO A 95 10.66 20.89 5.85
CA PRO A 95 10.55 20.04 7.04
C PRO A 95 9.97 20.83 8.23
N PHE A 96 9.05 20.20 8.98
CA PHE A 96 8.44 20.78 10.19
C PHE A 96 9.40 20.69 11.38
N ALA A 97 9.45 21.73 12.22
CA ALA A 97 10.40 21.81 13.32
C ALA A 97 10.06 20.78 14.42
N SER A 98 8.78 20.64 14.74
CA SER A 98 8.29 19.62 15.68
C SER A 98 8.66 18.20 15.23
N HIS A 99 8.49 17.89 13.94
CA HIS A 99 8.80 16.56 13.40
C HIS A 99 10.31 16.25 13.49
N ARG A 100 11.19 17.25 13.27
CA ARG A 100 12.64 17.07 13.43
C ARG A 100 13.02 16.84 14.90
N ALA A 101 12.42 17.58 15.82
CA ALA A 101 12.66 17.42 17.24
C ALA A 101 12.25 16.01 17.71
N LEU A 102 11.04 15.57 17.33
CA LEU A 102 10.54 14.22 17.61
C LEU A 102 11.45 13.13 17.02
N ALA A 103 11.87 13.27 15.76
CA ALA A 103 12.78 12.32 15.14
C ALA A 103 14.15 12.27 15.83
N SER A 104 14.66 13.40 16.34
CA SER A 104 15.91 13.44 17.11
C SER A 104 15.75 12.74 18.45
N ALA A 105 14.67 13.02 19.17
CA ALA A 105 14.37 12.40 20.45
C ALA A 105 14.23 10.86 20.33
N LEU A 106 13.51 10.38 19.30
CA LEU A 106 13.39 8.95 18.99
C LEU A 106 14.75 8.32 18.67
N ARG A 107 15.59 9.00 17.87
CA ARG A 107 16.94 8.54 17.55
C ARG A 107 17.83 8.45 18.80
N GLU A 108 17.64 9.36 19.74
CA GLU A 108 18.42 9.46 20.98
C GLU A 108 17.84 8.62 22.12
N GLY A 109 16.70 7.96 21.92
CA GLY A 109 16.05 7.12 22.93
C GLY A 109 15.47 7.92 24.11
N GLN A 110 15.15 9.20 23.91
CA GLN A 110 14.54 10.03 24.95
C GLN A 110 13.10 9.62 25.19
N GLU A 111 12.66 9.57 26.46
CA GLU A 111 11.24 9.39 26.77
C GLU A 111 10.44 10.59 26.23
N LEU A 112 9.39 10.29 25.47
CA LEU A 112 8.54 11.30 24.86
C LEU A 112 7.40 11.65 25.83
N GLU A 113 7.52 12.79 26.51
CA GLU A 113 6.44 13.32 27.34
C GLU A 113 5.20 13.63 26.47
N GLY A 114 4.03 13.14 26.87
CA GLY A 114 2.76 13.40 26.16
C GLY A 114 2.42 12.47 24.99
N VAL A 115 3.26 11.45 24.70
CA VAL A 115 2.93 10.37 23.74
C VAL A 115 2.19 9.21 24.42
N ALA A 116 1.92 9.32 25.72
CA ALA A 116 0.96 8.48 26.43
C ALA A 116 -0.47 8.85 26.04
N GLY A 117 -0.85 8.61 24.78
CA GLY A 117 -2.23 8.26 24.48
C GLY A 117 -2.57 6.93 25.16
N PRO A 118 -3.85 6.58 25.35
CA PRO A 118 -4.20 5.22 25.79
C PRO A 118 -3.42 4.22 24.93
N SER A 119 -2.98 3.11 25.53
CA SER A 119 -2.25 2.01 24.87
C SER A 119 -3.09 1.28 23.81
N PHE A 120 -4.03 1.97 23.20
CA PHE A 120 -4.88 1.51 22.13
C PHE A 120 -3.99 1.24 20.93
N ASP A 121 -3.60 -0.01 20.80
CA ASP A 121 -3.13 -0.54 19.55
C ASP A 121 -4.31 -0.49 18.57
N PRO A 122 -4.27 0.33 17.51
CA PRO A 122 -5.35 0.43 16.53
C PRO A 122 -5.57 -0.86 15.74
N THR A 123 -4.71 -1.87 15.94
CA THR A 123 -4.85 -3.23 15.39
C THR A 123 -5.43 -4.23 16.38
N GLU A 124 -5.53 -3.88 17.67
CA GLU A 124 -6.31 -4.65 18.64
C GLU A 124 -7.80 -4.46 18.32
N ARG A 125 -8.47 -5.57 17.98
CA ARG A 125 -9.92 -5.57 17.69
C ARG A 125 -10.69 -5.32 18.99
N ALA A 126 -11.67 -4.41 18.93
CA ALA A 126 -12.73 -4.30 19.94
C ALA A 126 -13.61 -5.56 19.99
#